data_AF-A0A3M2EFI3-F1
#
_entry.id   AF-A0A3M2EFI3-F1
#
_cell.length_a   1.000
_cell.length_b   1.000
_cell.length_c   1.000
_cell.angle_alpha   90.00
_cell.angle_beta   90.00
_cell.angle_gamma   90.00
#
_symmetry.space_group_name_H-M   'P 1'
#
loop_
_entity.id
_entity.type
_entity.pdbx_description
1 polymer ?
#
loop_
_entity_poly.entity_id
_entity_poly.type
_entity_poly.pdbx_seq_one_letter_code
_entity_poly.pdbx_strand_id
1 'polypeptide(L)'
;MSNEHPVFSDKLDASGLRIAIVVSRFNRQITDRLLAGAQSALEEHGADPGAIEVYSVPGALEIGTVASALVRHRRPDVLVCLGCVVRGGTAHFEYVCDNAMRLIARIAARGDVGVGNGLLTVDTIVQAQERAGGSHGDKGREAALTALEVARTIQMIRA
;
A
#
# COMPACT_ATOMS: atom_id res chain seq x y z
N MET A 1 -2.84 -19.36 3.73
CA MET A 1 -3.40 -18.05 3.33
C MET A 1 -4.31 -18.28 2.15
N SER A 2 -5.48 -17.63 2.13
CA SER A 2 -6.46 -17.74 1.05
C SER A 2 -5.81 -17.42 -0.30
N ASN A 3 -6.04 -18.29 -1.30
CA ASN A 3 -5.71 -18.02 -2.71
C ASN A 3 -6.71 -17.04 -3.35
N GLU A 4 -7.55 -16.41 -2.53
CA GLU A 4 -8.60 -15.51 -2.96
C GLU A 4 -8.07 -14.08 -2.95
N HIS A 5 -8.29 -13.39 -4.06
CA HIS A 5 -8.02 -11.96 -4.20
C HIS A 5 -9.22 -11.16 -3.68
N PRO A 6 -9.01 -9.95 -3.15
CA PRO A 6 -10.11 -9.06 -2.84
C PRO A 6 -11.00 -8.83 -4.07
N VAL A 7 -12.31 -8.81 -3.85
CA VAL A 7 -13.28 -8.43 -4.87
C VAL A 7 -13.52 -6.94 -4.74
N PHE A 8 -13.34 -6.21 -5.84
CA PHE A 8 -13.53 -4.77 -5.91
C PHE A 8 -14.82 -4.42 -6.65
N SER A 9 -15.40 -3.28 -6.34
CA SER A 9 -16.58 -2.80 -7.07
C SER A 9 -16.25 -2.45 -8.54
N ASP A 10 -17.20 -2.68 -9.45
CA ASP A 10 -17.05 -2.37 -10.89
C ASP A 10 -16.93 -0.86 -11.19
N LYS A 11 -17.17 0.01 -10.21
CA LYS A 11 -17.23 1.47 -10.34
C LYS A 11 -16.19 2.17 -9.47
N LEU A 12 -14.96 1.69 -9.49
CA LEU A 12 -13.84 2.39 -8.88
C LEU A 12 -13.38 3.55 -9.77
N ASP A 13 -13.34 4.75 -9.20
CA ASP A 13 -12.90 5.97 -9.87
C ASP A 13 -11.98 6.76 -8.94
N ALA A 14 -10.75 7.00 -9.38
CA ALA A 14 -9.73 7.77 -8.68
C ALA A 14 -9.69 9.24 -9.11
N SER A 15 -10.55 9.66 -10.05
CA SER A 15 -10.60 11.03 -10.56
C SER A 15 -10.82 12.04 -9.42
N GLY A 16 -9.99 13.08 -9.41
CA GLY A 16 -10.05 14.18 -8.44
C GLY A 16 -9.59 13.84 -7.03
N LEU A 17 -9.06 12.64 -6.78
CA LEU A 17 -8.50 12.26 -5.47
C LEU A 17 -7.04 12.67 -5.35
N ARG A 18 -6.64 13.07 -4.14
CA ARG A 18 -5.22 13.25 -3.77
C ARG A 18 -4.65 11.93 -3.30
N ILE A 19 -3.59 11.47 -3.95
CA ILE A 19 -3.05 10.13 -3.74
C ILE A 19 -1.63 10.25 -3.23
N ALA A 20 -1.32 9.54 -2.15
CA ALA A 20 0.03 9.39 -1.65
C ALA A 20 0.44 7.92 -1.58
N ILE A 21 1.64 7.61 -2.07
CA ILE A 21 2.24 6.27 -1.96
C ILE A 21 3.51 6.38 -1.13
N VAL A 22 3.63 5.57 -0.08
CA VAL A 22 4.87 5.42 0.68
C VAL A 22 5.48 4.06 0.35
N VAL A 23 6.72 4.04 -0.11
CA VAL A 23 7.41 2.82 -0.53
C VAL A 23 8.78 2.68 0.13
N SER A 24 9.06 1.52 0.73
CA SER A 24 10.40 1.22 1.26
C SER A 24 11.38 0.87 0.14
N ARG A 25 12.64 1.30 0.26
CA ARG A 25 13.72 0.95 -0.69
C ARG A 25 14.38 -0.39 -0.41
N PHE A 26 14.23 -0.94 0.80
CA PHE A 26 14.69 -2.29 1.11
C PHE A 26 13.92 -3.33 0.28
N ASN A 27 14.63 -4.34 -0.26
CA ASN A 27 14.10 -5.28 -1.26
C ASN A 27 13.59 -4.63 -2.56
N ARG A 28 14.35 -3.64 -3.06
CA ARG A 28 13.99 -2.78 -4.21
C ARG A 28 13.44 -3.51 -5.44
N GLN A 29 14.02 -4.65 -5.80
CA GLN A 29 13.56 -5.45 -6.96
C GLN A 29 12.09 -5.90 -6.84
N ILE A 30 11.58 -6.03 -5.62
CA ILE A 30 10.18 -6.35 -5.33
C ILE A 30 9.37 -5.07 -5.16
N THR A 31 9.85 -4.12 -4.38
CA THR A 31 9.08 -2.90 -4.05
C THR A 31 8.87 -2.00 -5.26
N ASP A 32 9.80 -1.95 -6.21
CA ASP A 32 9.64 -1.21 -7.47
C ASP A 32 8.53 -1.84 -8.34
N ARG A 33 8.38 -3.18 -8.32
CA ARG A 33 7.27 -3.87 -8.99
C ARG A 33 5.93 -3.59 -8.32
N LEU A 34 5.89 -3.61 -6.98
CA LEU A 34 4.69 -3.24 -6.22
C LEU A 34 4.28 -1.78 -6.50
N LEU A 35 5.25 -0.87 -6.57
CA LEU A 35 5.00 0.53 -6.90
C LEU A 35 4.40 0.67 -8.30
N ALA A 36 5.00 0.03 -9.31
CA ALA A 36 4.50 0.05 -10.68
C ALA A 36 3.06 -0.51 -10.76
N GLY A 37 2.79 -1.62 -10.08
CA GLY A 37 1.45 -2.21 -10.01
C GLY A 37 0.41 -1.28 -9.36
N ALA A 38 0.80 -0.59 -8.28
CA ALA A 38 -0.06 0.38 -7.61
C ALA A 38 -0.38 1.59 -8.50
N GLN A 39 0.65 2.17 -9.15
CA GLN A 39 0.47 3.33 -10.03
C GLN A 39 -0.38 2.98 -11.25
N SER A 40 -0.06 1.88 -11.95
CA SER A 40 -0.85 1.38 -13.09
C SER A 40 -2.31 1.20 -12.72
N ALA A 41 -2.58 0.57 -11.57
CA ALA A 41 -3.94 0.35 -11.11
C ALA A 41 -4.69 1.66 -10.86
N LEU A 42 -4.07 2.66 -10.24
CA LEU A 42 -4.72 3.94 -9.98
C LEU A 42 -4.99 4.72 -11.27
N GLU A 43 -4.02 4.74 -12.18
CA GLU A 43 -4.13 5.40 -13.49
C GLU A 43 -5.23 4.75 -14.37
N GLU A 44 -5.30 3.41 -14.40
CA GLU A 44 -6.38 2.67 -15.07
C GLU A 44 -7.78 3.03 -14.54
N HIS A 45 -7.87 3.49 -13.29
CA HIS A 45 -9.10 3.94 -12.66
C HIS A 45 -9.25 5.48 -12.65
N GLY A 46 -8.52 6.20 -13.51
CA GLY A 46 -8.74 7.63 -13.74
C GLY A 46 -7.96 8.57 -12.81
N ALA A 47 -6.97 8.07 -12.06
CA ALA A 47 -6.06 8.95 -11.35
C ALA A 47 -5.24 9.78 -12.36
N ASP A 48 -5.16 11.09 -12.14
CA ASP A 48 -4.18 11.92 -12.82
C ASP A 48 -2.76 11.51 -12.33
N PRO A 49 -1.83 11.13 -13.21
CA PRO A 49 -0.45 10.82 -12.82
C PRO A 49 0.21 11.93 -12.00
N GLY A 50 -0.14 13.19 -12.24
CA GLY A 50 0.35 14.34 -11.48
C GLY A 50 -0.21 14.43 -10.04
N ALA A 51 -1.31 13.75 -9.74
CA ALA A 51 -1.92 13.68 -8.42
C ALA A 51 -1.38 12.53 -7.55
N ILE A 52 -0.54 11.65 -8.11
CA ILE A 52 0.10 10.54 -7.39
C ILE A 52 1.46 10.99 -6.86
N GLU A 53 1.52 11.29 -5.57
CA GLU A 53 2.77 11.66 -4.91
C GLU A 53 3.46 10.43 -4.29
N VAL A 54 4.69 10.14 -4.71
CA VAL A 54 5.47 8.98 -4.23
C VAL A 54 6.56 9.42 -3.24
N TYR A 55 6.56 8.79 -2.06
CA TYR A 55 7.49 9.05 -0.97
C TYR A 55 8.31 7.79 -0.66
N SER A 56 9.62 7.87 -0.88
CA SER A 56 10.54 6.77 -0.62
C SER A 56 11.12 6.80 0.78
N VAL A 57 11.14 5.66 1.47
CA VAL A 57 11.74 5.49 2.80
C VAL A 57 12.82 4.41 2.81
N PRO A 58 13.74 4.38 3.79
CA PRO A 58 14.79 3.35 3.85
C PRO A 58 14.23 1.94 3.98
N GLY A 59 13.40 1.67 4.99
CA GLY A 59 12.85 0.34 5.29
C GLY A 59 11.37 0.36 5.68
N ALA A 60 10.84 -0.81 6.03
CA ALA A 60 9.42 -0.99 6.34
C ALA A 60 8.98 -0.28 7.64
N LEU A 61 9.88 -0.14 8.61
CA LEU A 61 9.60 0.55 9.88
C LEU A 61 9.25 2.03 9.67
N GLU A 62 9.89 2.68 8.70
CA GLU A 62 9.70 4.11 8.45
C GLU A 62 8.41 4.41 7.66
N ILE A 63 7.79 3.40 7.04
CA ILE A 63 6.56 3.56 6.22
C ILE A 63 5.48 4.24 7.04
N GLY A 64 5.16 3.70 8.22
CA GLY A 64 4.10 4.23 9.06
C GLY A 64 4.40 5.63 9.60
N THR A 65 5.67 5.97 9.83
CA THR A 65 6.07 7.30 10.29
C THR A 65 5.80 8.35 9.21
N VAL A 66 6.22 8.08 7.98
CA VAL A 66 5.99 8.99 6.84
C VAL A 66 4.50 9.04 6.48
N ALA A 67 3.81 7.89 6.47
CA ALA A 67 2.37 7.83 6.25
C ALA A 67 1.59 8.68 7.26
N SER A 68 1.95 8.64 8.55
CA SER A 68 1.34 9.47 9.60
C SER A 68 1.56 10.96 9.34
N ALA A 69 2.76 11.35 8.91
CA ALA A 69 3.06 12.74 8.55
C ALA A 69 2.24 13.20 7.33
N LEU A 70 2.09 12.35 6.30
CA LEU A 70 1.29 12.64 5.12
C LEU A 70 -0.17 12.86 5.47
N VAL A 71 -0.77 12.01 6.30
CA VAL A 71 -2.15 12.19 6.76
C VAL A 71 -2.33 13.52 7.49
N ARG A 72 -1.37 13.91 8.34
CA ARG A 72 -1.43 15.17 9.08
C ARG A 72 -1.27 16.41 8.22
N HIS A 73 -0.33 16.39 7.27
CA HIS A 73 0.15 17.60 6.59
C HIS A 73 -0.29 17.71 5.14
N ARG A 74 -0.50 16.59 4.44
CA ARG A 74 -0.94 16.55 3.05
C ARG A 74 -2.40 16.14 2.90
N ARG A 75 -2.94 15.42 3.91
CA ARG A 75 -4.33 14.97 3.99
C ARG A 75 -4.79 14.24 2.71
N PRO A 76 -4.04 13.24 2.20
CA PRO A 76 -4.45 12.52 1.00
C PRO A 76 -5.80 11.82 1.24
N ASP A 77 -6.54 11.60 0.16
CA ASP A 77 -7.77 10.83 0.17
C ASP A 77 -7.45 9.32 0.11
N VAL A 78 -6.40 8.97 -0.62
CA VAL A 78 -5.87 7.61 -0.81
C VAL A 78 -4.41 7.54 -0.33
N LEU A 79 -4.10 6.59 0.55
CA LEU A 79 -2.75 6.34 1.05
C LEU A 79 -2.38 4.87 0.83
N VAL A 80 -1.35 4.62 0.02
CA VAL A 80 -0.85 3.26 -0.24
C VAL A 80 0.51 3.07 0.43
N CYS A 81 0.63 2.04 1.27
CA CYS A 81 1.85 1.69 1.99
C CYS A 81 2.46 0.43 1.38
N LEU A 82 3.64 0.54 0.76
CA LEU A 82 4.29 -0.53 0.01
C LEU A 82 5.65 -0.89 0.63
N GLY A 83 5.93 -2.18 0.73
CA GLY A 83 7.23 -2.66 1.18
C GLY A 83 7.37 -4.15 1.06
N CYS A 84 8.56 -4.65 1.35
CA CYS A 84 8.83 -6.08 1.36
C CYS A 84 9.86 -6.40 2.44
N VAL A 85 9.52 -7.34 3.33
CA VAL A 85 10.40 -7.89 4.35
C VAL A 85 10.43 -9.40 4.14
N VAL A 86 11.65 -9.92 3.94
CA VAL A 86 11.91 -11.35 3.77
C VAL A 86 12.53 -11.88 5.05
N ARG A 87 12.04 -13.02 5.55
CA ARG A 87 12.54 -13.64 6.78
C ARG A 87 14.04 -13.94 6.69
N GLY A 88 14.74 -13.55 7.76
CA GLY A 88 16.15 -13.89 7.98
C GLY A 88 16.31 -14.92 9.11
N GLY A 89 17.52 -15.01 9.67
CA GLY A 89 17.86 -15.97 10.72
C GLY A 89 17.57 -15.52 12.16
N THR A 90 16.98 -14.34 12.37
CA THR A 90 16.76 -13.76 13.71
C THR A 90 15.35 -13.23 13.87
N ALA A 91 14.96 -12.95 15.11
CA ALA A 91 13.67 -12.36 15.47
C ALA A 91 13.42 -10.93 14.91
N HIS A 92 14.41 -10.36 14.21
CA HIS A 92 14.30 -9.03 13.60
C HIS A 92 13.11 -8.95 12.62
N PHE A 93 12.84 -10.04 11.90
CA PHE A 93 11.72 -10.11 10.97
C PHE A 93 10.38 -9.84 11.68
N GLU A 94 10.11 -10.52 12.78
CA GLU A 94 8.87 -10.41 13.54
C GLU A 94 8.69 -8.98 14.07
N TYR A 95 9.74 -8.40 14.65
CA TYR A 95 9.66 -7.05 15.21
C TYR A 95 9.48 -5.98 14.14
N VAL A 96 10.12 -6.11 12.98
CA VAL A 96 9.94 -5.15 11.88
C VAL A 96 8.53 -5.25 11.31
N CYS A 97 8.07 -6.46 11.01
CA CYS A 97 6.76 -6.71 10.41
C CYS A 97 5.62 -6.26 11.34
N ASP A 98 5.64 -6.68 12.61
CA ASP A 98 4.58 -6.37 13.57
C ASP A 98 4.49 -4.85 13.83
N ASN A 99 5.62 -4.18 14.06
CA ASN A 99 5.61 -2.74 14.32
C ASN A 99 5.17 -1.93 13.10
N ALA A 100 5.63 -2.28 11.90
CA ALA A 100 5.22 -1.60 10.67
C ALA A 100 3.72 -1.77 10.41
N MET A 101 3.21 -3.01 10.50
CA MET A 101 1.79 -3.31 10.32
C MET A 101 0.91 -2.60 11.35
N ARG A 102 1.31 -2.60 12.63
CA ARG A 102 0.55 -1.90 13.69
C ARG A 102 0.45 -0.41 13.44
N LEU A 103 1.52 0.22 12.96
CA LEU A 103 1.51 1.66 12.70
C LEU A 103 0.61 1.99 11.49
N ILE A 104 0.68 1.20 10.42
CA ILE A 104 -0.23 1.32 9.26
C ILE A 104 -1.69 1.13 9.68
N ALA A 105 -1.99 0.09 10.47
CA ALA A 105 -3.33 -0.19 10.97
C ALA A 105 -3.88 0.93 11.85
N ARG A 106 -3.04 1.54 12.71
CA ARG A 106 -3.44 2.72 13.51
C ARG A 106 -3.80 3.92 12.65
N ILE A 107 -3.13 4.11 11.52
CA ILE A 107 -3.46 5.19 10.57
C ILE A 107 -4.80 4.88 9.90
N ALA A 108 -4.99 3.66 9.41
CA ALA A 108 -6.25 3.24 8.79
C ALA A 108 -7.46 3.38 9.75
N ALA A 109 -7.27 3.00 11.02
CA ALA A 109 -8.31 3.06 12.06
C ALA A 109 -8.81 4.49 12.38
N ARG A 110 -8.13 5.54 11.92
CA ARG A 110 -8.60 6.92 12.04
C ARG A 110 -9.86 7.18 11.21
N GLY A 111 -10.10 6.38 10.16
CA GLY A 111 -11.27 6.52 9.30
C GLY A 111 -11.33 7.83 8.52
N ASP A 112 -10.18 8.48 8.29
CA ASP A 112 -10.09 9.76 7.60
C ASP A 112 -9.41 9.75 6.25
N VAL A 113 -8.81 8.62 5.88
CA VAL A 113 -8.12 8.34 4.63
C VAL A 113 -8.32 6.87 4.25
N GLY A 114 -8.45 6.56 2.97
CA GLY A 114 -8.44 5.17 2.50
C GLY A 114 -7.01 4.63 2.51
N VAL A 115 -6.73 3.60 3.31
CA VAL A 115 -5.37 3.05 3.49
C VAL A 115 -5.26 1.66 2.88
N GLY A 116 -4.31 1.51 1.95
CA GLY A 116 -3.92 0.24 1.35
C GLY A 116 -2.62 -0.28 1.94
N ASN A 117 -2.58 -1.54 2.34
CA ASN A 117 -1.38 -2.18 2.87
C ASN A 117 -0.81 -3.22 1.88
N GLY A 118 0.22 -2.82 1.15
CA GLY A 118 1.04 -3.68 0.28
C GLY A 118 2.40 -4.01 0.89
N LEU A 119 2.53 -4.06 2.23
CA LEU A 119 3.73 -4.55 2.90
C LEU A 119 3.77 -6.09 2.86
N LEU A 120 4.62 -6.64 2.00
CA LEU A 120 4.85 -8.08 1.94
C LEU A 120 5.69 -8.54 3.13
N THR A 121 5.20 -9.55 3.84
CA THR A 121 5.92 -10.24 4.94
C THR A 121 6.00 -11.71 4.59
N VAL A 122 7.14 -12.13 4.06
CA VAL A 122 7.29 -13.45 3.42
C VAL A 122 8.51 -14.20 3.95
N ASP A 123 8.51 -15.51 3.82
CA ASP A 123 9.62 -16.36 4.27
C ASP A 123 10.73 -16.44 3.22
N THR A 124 10.41 -16.27 1.94
CA THR A 124 11.39 -16.38 0.85
C THR A 124 11.23 -15.29 -0.20
N ILE A 125 12.31 -15.01 -0.94
CA ILE A 125 12.27 -14.08 -2.06
C ILE A 125 11.34 -14.56 -3.20
N VAL A 126 11.22 -15.87 -3.40
CA VAL A 126 10.31 -16.46 -4.41
C VAL A 126 8.87 -16.10 -4.08
N GLN A 127 8.45 -16.27 -2.83
CA GLN A 127 7.12 -15.86 -2.38
C GLN A 127 6.86 -14.36 -2.61
N ALA A 128 7.89 -13.51 -2.50
CA ALA A 128 7.80 -12.08 -2.77
C ALA A 128 7.55 -11.82 -4.27
N GLN A 129 8.30 -12.49 -5.14
CA GLN A 129 8.18 -12.36 -6.60
C GLN A 129 6.81 -12.80 -7.10
N GLU A 130 6.27 -13.89 -6.55
CA GLU A 130 4.94 -14.39 -6.89
C GLU A 130 3.83 -13.39 -6.57
N ARG A 131 4.03 -12.51 -5.58
CA ARG A 131 3.05 -11.53 -5.08
C ARG A 131 3.23 -10.12 -5.65
N ALA A 132 4.26 -9.92 -6.48
CA ALA A 132 4.59 -8.63 -7.07
C ALA A 132 4.40 -8.66 -8.60
N GLY A 133 3.21 -9.09 -9.05
CA GLY A 133 2.89 -9.31 -10.45
C GLY A 133 3.33 -10.70 -10.93
N GLY A 134 3.23 -11.70 -10.05
CA GLY A 134 3.57 -13.09 -10.35
C GLY A 134 2.35 -14.01 -10.29
N SER A 135 2.59 -15.29 -10.00
CA SER A 135 1.53 -16.32 -9.96
C SER A 135 0.44 -16.08 -8.90
N HIS A 136 0.70 -15.23 -7.91
CA HIS A 136 -0.22 -14.86 -6.84
C HIS A 136 -0.66 -13.40 -6.95
N GLY A 137 -0.69 -12.87 -8.17
CA GLY A 137 -1.15 -11.53 -8.47
C GLY A 137 -0.16 -10.43 -8.10
N ASP A 138 -0.68 -9.22 -7.95
CA ASP A 138 0.07 -8.02 -7.65
C ASP A 138 -0.49 -7.32 -6.42
N LYS A 139 0.21 -7.47 -5.29
CA LYS A 139 -0.19 -6.87 -4.01
C LYS A 139 -0.02 -5.35 -3.97
N GLY A 140 0.76 -4.77 -4.89
CA GLY A 140 0.80 -3.32 -5.09
C GLY A 140 -0.50 -2.81 -5.68
N ARG A 141 -0.95 -3.46 -6.77
CA ARG A 141 -2.27 -3.20 -7.40
C ARG A 141 -3.41 -3.38 -6.40
N GLU A 142 -3.46 -4.53 -5.71
CA GLU A 142 -4.53 -4.81 -4.75
C GLU A 142 -4.57 -3.78 -3.62
N ALA A 143 -3.40 -3.39 -3.08
CA ALA A 143 -3.35 -2.37 -2.04
C ALA A 143 -3.87 -1.02 -2.53
N ALA A 144 -3.53 -0.63 -3.76
CA ALA A 144 -3.99 0.63 -4.34
C ALA A 144 -5.51 0.65 -4.56
N LEU A 145 -6.08 -0.42 -5.13
CA LEU A 145 -7.53 -0.54 -5.34
C LEU A 145 -8.30 -0.62 -4.01
N THR A 146 -7.74 -1.31 -3.00
CA THR A 146 -8.30 -1.33 -1.65
C THR A 146 -8.34 0.07 -1.05
N ALA A 147 -7.24 0.81 -1.14
CA ALA A 147 -7.16 2.17 -0.62
C ALA A 147 -8.19 3.09 -1.30
N LEU A 148 -8.32 2.97 -2.62
CA LEU A 148 -9.28 3.72 -3.43
C LEU A 148 -10.73 3.44 -3.03
N GLU A 149 -11.12 2.16 -2.94
CA GLU A 149 -12.49 1.77 -2.60
C GLU A 149 -12.88 2.22 -1.20
N VAL A 150 -11.96 2.07 -0.24
CA VAL A 150 -12.17 2.53 1.12
C VAL A 150 -12.27 4.06 1.17
N ALA A 151 -11.46 4.80 0.40
CA ALA A 151 -11.53 6.26 0.34
C ALA A 151 -12.91 6.73 -0.15
N ARG A 152 -13.43 6.13 -1.22
CA ARG A 152 -14.79 6.42 -1.73
C ARG A 152 -15.86 6.07 -0.71
N THR A 153 -15.72 4.94 -0.03
CA THR A 153 -16.64 4.54 1.04
C THR A 153 -16.65 5.54 2.19
N ILE A 154 -15.48 6.01 2.63
CA ILE A 154 -15.37 7.06 3.66
C ILE A 154 -16.02 8.37 3.20
N GLN A 155 -15.83 8.77 1.94
CA GLN A 155 -16.48 9.97 1.38
C GLN A 155 -18.01 9.83 1.39
N MET A 156 -18.55 8.67 1.02
CA MET A 156 -20.00 8.41 1.06
C MET A 156 -20.57 8.49 2.48
N ILE A 157 -19.84 8.01 3.49
CA ILE A 157 -20.27 8.08 4.90
C ILE A 157 -20.30 9.53 5.42
N ARG A 158 -19.45 10.40 4.87
CA ARG A 158 -19.30 11.80 5.31
C ARG A 158 -20.24 12.79 4.61
N ALA A 159 -20.85 12.39 3.50
CA ALA A 159 -21.82 13.18 2.75
C ALA A 159 -23.15 13.26 3.50
#